data_AF-A0A5J4KTX9-F1
#
_entry.id   AF-A0A5J4KTX9-F1
#
_cell.length_a   1.000
_cell.length_b   1.000
_cell.length_c   1.000
_cell.angle_alpha   90.00
_cell.angle_beta   90.00
_cell.angle_gamma   90.00
#
_symmetry.space_group_name_H-M   'P 1'
#
loop_
_entity.id
_entity.type
_entity.pdbx_description
1 polymer ?
#
loop_
_entity_poly.entity_id
_entity_poly.type
_entity_poly.pdbx_seq_one_letter_code
_entity_poly.pdbx_strand_id
1 'polypeptide(L)'
;MSRKFSEMYRQYCEAVEGSIGEKVRRPLSEEEKWGIWNDGSLLQLEMFERAVLAAPSPEEAAQIVSEQVGIAKKYFPKMIETLLHKVTALLQRPLADEEEGQLRAIAWVADAMHIIEQLIDTPQDQRDIVFYQLMTH
;
A
#
# COMPACT_ATOMS: atom_id res chain seq x y z
N MET A 1 -18.90 1.18 14.17
CA MET A 1 -17.48 0.77 14.07
C MET A 1 -16.81 1.73 13.10
N SER A 2 -15.67 2.33 13.48
CA SER A 2 -14.83 3.06 12.51
C SER A 2 -14.32 2.06 11.48
N ARG A 3 -14.33 2.41 10.19
CA ARG A 3 -13.71 1.56 9.15
C ARG A 3 -12.20 1.44 9.42
N LYS A 4 -11.60 0.28 9.11
CA LYS A 4 -10.14 0.10 9.21
C LYS A 4 -9.43 0.91 8.12
N PHE A 5 -8.23 1.40 8.41
CA PHE A 5 -7.43 2.16 7.44
C PHE A 5 -7.10 1.32 6.21
N SER A 6 -6.76 0.03 6.37
CA SER A 6 -6.48 -0.87 5.25
C SER A 6 -7.64 -0.96 4.26
N GLU A 7 -8.87 -1.01 4.78
CA GLU A 7 -10.10 -1.07 3.98
C GLU A 7 -10.37 0.25 3.25
N MET A 8 -10.22 1.38 3.96
CA MET A 8 -10.37 2.71 3.37
C MET A 8 -9.35 2.94 2.25
N TYR A 9 -8.09 2.55 2.48
CA TYR A 9 -7.02 2.66 1.51
C TYR A 9 -7.30 1.85 0.25
N ARG A 10 -7.72 0.58 0.42
CA ARG A 10 -8.13 -0.29 -0.69
C ARG A 10 -9.23 0.33 -1.54
N GLN A 11 -10.33 0.76 -0.90
CA GLN A 11 -11.46 1.40 -1.60
C GLN A 11 -11.04 2.65 -2.36
N TYR A 12 -10.11 3.43 -1.79
CA TYR A 12 -9.64 4.65 -2.43
C TYR A 12 -8.72 4.35 -3.62
N CYS A 13 -7.80 3.39 -3.51
CA CYS A 13 -7.00 2.94 -4.66
C CYS A 13 -7.87 2.46 -5.82
N GLU A 14 -8.90 1.64 -5.54
CA GLU A 14 -9.85 1.17 -6.56
C GLU A 14 -10.59 2.33 -7.25
N ALA A 15 -11.01 3.34 -6.48
CA ALA A 15 -11.64 4.54 -7.04
C ALA A 15 -10.66 5.35 -7.91
N VAL A 16 -9.45 5.57 -7.42
CA VAL A 16 -8.39 6.32 -8.12
C VAL A 16 -8.00 5.62 -9.43
N GLU A 17 -7.88 4.29 -9.45
CA GLU A 17 -7.65 3.53 -10.67
C GLU A 17 -8.72 3.80 -11.73
N GLY A 18 -10.00 3.80 -11.32
CA GLY A 18 -11.13 4.11 -12.18
C GLY A 18 -11.04 5.53 -12.75
N SER A 19 -10.91 6.53 -11.86
CA SER A 19 -10.80 7.95 -12.23
C SER A 19 -9.65 8.20 -13.22
N ILE A 20 -8.48 7.62 -12.94
CA ILE A 20 -7.28 7.81 -13.75
C ILE A 20 -7.41 7.08 -15.09
N GLY A 21 -7.92 5.84 -15.10
CA GLY A 21 -8.15 5.07 -16.33
C GLY A 21 -9.06 5.82 -17.32
N GLU A 22 -10.10 6.48 -16.81
CA GLU A 22 -10.97 7.35 -17.61
C GLU A 22 -10.21 8.56 -18.18
N LYS A 23 -9.38 9.23 -17.36
CA LYS A 23 -8.59 10.39 -17.77
C LYS A 23 -7.58 10.09 -18.87
N VAL A 24 -6.85 8.98 -18.74
CA VAL A 24 -5.85 8.55 -19.74
C VAL A 24 -6.48 7.87 -20.96
N ARG A 25 -7.79 7.60 -20.92
CA ARG A 25 -8.59 6.99 -22.01
C ARG A 25 -8.08 5.63 -22.44
N ARG A 26 -7.52 4.86 -21.51
CA ARG A 26 -7.08 3.47 -21.71
C ARG A 26 -7.08 2.72 -20.38
N PRO A 27 -7.11 1.38 -20.42
CA PRO A 27 -6.79 0.59 -19.23
C PRO A 27 -5.40 0.94 -18.68
N LEU A 28 -5.29 0.97 -17.36
CA LEU A 28 -4.01 1.06 -16.68
C LEU A 28 -3.27 -0.27 -16.75
N SER A 29 -1.96 -0.21 -16.96
CA SER A 29 -1.09 -1.37 -16.89
C SER A 29 -0.95 -1.83 -15.43
N GLU A 30 -0.58 -3.10 -15.24
CA GLU A 30 -0.34 -3.65 -13.90
C GLU A 30 0.74 -2.88 -13.12
N GLU A 31 1.71 -2.31 -13.83
CA GLU A 31 2.76 -1.49 -13.21
C GLU A 31 2.25 -0.13 -12.74
N GLU A 32 1.33 0.48 -13.48
CA GLU A 32 0.70 1.76 -13.11
C GLU A 32 -0.24 1.59 -11.93
N LYS A 33 -1.06 0.53 -11.97
CA LYS A 33 -1.84 0.10 -10.80
C LYS A 33 -0.89 -0.13 -9.62
N TRP A 34 0.24 -0.79 -9.85
CA TRP A 34 1.18 -1.03 -8.77
C TRP A 34 1.70 0.26 -8.13
N GLY A 35 1.96 1.29 -8.93
CA GLY A 35 2.34 2.62 -8.44
C GLY A 35 1.27 3.29 -7.58
N ILE A 36 -0.01 3.16 -7.96
CA ILE A 36 -1.15 3.67 -7.18
C ILE A 36 -1.21 2.97 -5.82
N TRP A 37 -1.28 1.65 -5.82
CA TRP A 37 -1.46 0.89 -4.58
C TRP A 37 -0.29 1.02 -3.61
N ASN A 38 0.88 1.47 -4.10
CA ASN A 38 2.11 1.60 -3.33
C ASN A 38 2.60 3.04 -3.11
N ASP A 39 1.73 4.03 -3.32
CA ASP A 39 2.02 5.43 -3.04
C ASP A 39 2.16 5.75 -1.53
N GLY A 40 1.60 4.90 -0.67
CA GLY A 40 1.97 4.80 0.75
C GLY A 40 1.18 5.71 1.70
N SER A 41 0.30 6.59 1.22
CA SER A 41 -0.68 7.29 2.06
C SER A 41 -1.91 7.78 1.29
N LEU A 42 -3.06 7.90 1.97
CA LEU A 42 -4.29 8.44 1.38
C LEU A 42 -4.12 9.88 0.87
N LEU A 43 -3.35 10.71 1.58
CA LEU A 43 -3.13 12.11 1.19
C LEU A 43 -2.32 12.23 -0.09
N GLN A 44 -1.24 11.44 -0.23
CA GLN A 44 -0.44 11.41 -1.45
C GLN A 44 -1.27 10.92 -2.63
N LEU A 45 -2.07 9.86 -2.42
CA LEU A 45 -2.98 9.34 -3.43
C LEU A 45 -3.96 10.39 -3.91
N GLU A 46 -4.53 11.17 -3.00
CA GLU A 46 -5.45 12.25 -3.34
C GLU A 46 -4.76 13.38 -4.12
N MET A 47 -3.55 13.77 -3.71
CA MET A 47 -2.76 14.77 -4.42
C MET A 47 -2.40 14.30 -5.83
N PHE A 48 -2.02 13.04 -5.96
CA PHE A 48 -1.70 12.40 -7.23
C PHE A 48 -2.92 12.34 -8.15
N GLU A 49 -4.07 11.85 -7.67
CA GLU A 49 -5.32 11.81 -8.43
C GLU A 49 -5.67 13.22 -8.95
N ARG A 50 -5.62 14.23 -8.08
CA ARG A 50 -5.88 15.62 -8.47
C ARG A 50 -4.92 16.12 -9.55
N ALA A 51 -3.63 15.82 -9.44
CA ALA A 51 -2.63 16.21 -10.44
C ALA A 51 -2.92 15.58 -11.81
N VAL A 52 -3.24 14.28 -11.84
CA VAL A 52 -3.59 13.56 -13.07
C VAL A 52 -4.87 14.11 -13.69
N LEU A 53 -5.92 14.33 -12.90
CA LEU A 53 -7.19 14.86 -13.38
C LEU A 53 -7.07 16.30 -13.92
N ALA A 54 -6.19 17.10 -13.32
CA ALA A 54 -5.89 18.46 -13.76
C ALA A 54 -5.02 18.55 -15.03
N ALA A 55 -4.38 17.45 -15.45
CA ALA A 55 -3.54 17.46 -16.66
C ALA A 55 -4.36 17.87 -17.90
N PRO A 56 -3.80 18.68 -18.81
CA PRO A 56 -4.54 19.23 -19.96
C PRO A 56 -4.83 18.18 -21.04
N SER A 57 -4.09 17.08 -21.08
CA SER A 57 -4.23 16.02 -22.08
C SER A 57 -4.13 14.61 -21.46
N PRO A 58 -4.67 13.57 -22.14
CA PRO A 58 -4.46 12.17 -21.76
C PRO A 58 -2.98 11.76 -21.74
N GLU A 59 -2.18 12.30 -22.64
CA GLU A 59 -0.74 12.01 -22.73
C GLU A 59 0.03 12.57 -21.53
N GLU A 60 -0.25 13.82 -21.13
CA GLU A 60 0.35 14.40 -19.92
C GLU A 60 -0.13 13.69 -18.65
N ALA A 61 -1.40 13.30 -18.59
CA ALA A 61 -1.93 12.47 -17.50
C ALA A 61 -1.17 11.15 -17.39
N ALA A 62 -0.93 10.45 -18.51
CA ALA A 62 -0.17 9.20 -18.53
C ALA A 62 1.30 9.41 -18.11
N GLN A 63 1.91 10.54 -18.45
CA GLN A 63 3.26 10.87 -17.99
C GLN A 63 3.30 11.02 -16.45
N ILE A 64 2.35 11.75 -15.85
CA ILE A 64 2.27 11.90 -14.40
C ILE A 64 2.11 10.52 -13.70
N VAL A 65 1.28 9.64 -14.27
CA VAL A 65 1.14 8.25 -13.76
C VAL A 65 2.49 7.51 -13.83
N SER A 66 3.23 7.63 -14.93
CA SER A 66 4.55 7.00 -15.05
C SER A 66 5.57 7.55 -14.05
N GLU A 67 5.54 8.86 -13.77
CA GLU A 67 6.41 9.49 -12.76
C GLU A 67 6.07 8.97 -11.36
N GLN A 68 4.78 8.79 -11.08
CA GLN A 68 4.28 8.22 -9.82
C GLN A 68 4.77 6.79 -9.59
N VAL A 69 4.81 5.95 -10.62
CA VAL A 69 5.43 4.60 -10.53
C VAL A 69 6.90 4.71 -10.09
N GLY A 70 7.65 5.66 -10.65
CA GLY A 70 9.04 5.89 -10.28
C GLY A 70 9.20 6.31 -8.80
N ILE A 71 8.31 7.18 -8.33
CA ILE A 71 8.23 7.59 -6.92
C ILE A 71 7.93 6.38 -6.03
N ALA A 72 6.87 5.62 -6.33
CA ALA A 72 6.49 4.44 -5.55
C ALA A 72 7.64 3.44 -5.45
N LYS A 73 8.33 3.12 -6.56
CA LYS A 73 9.50 2.22 -6.53
C LYS A 73 10.64 2.70 -5.64
N LYS A 74 10.82 4.02 -5.53
CA LYS A 74 11.87 4.61 -4.68
C LYS A 74 11.51 4.57 -3.20
N TYR A 75 10.25 4.83 -2.86
CA TYR A 75 9.83 5.01 -1.46
C TYR A 75 9.22 3.77 -0.82
N PHE A 76 8.59 2.90 -1.61
CA PHE A 76 7.95 1.67 -1.13
C PHE A 76 8.91 0.76 -0.33
N PRO A 77 10.18 0.52 -0.75
CA PRO A 77 11.11 -0.29 0.04
C PRO A 77 11.32 0.27 1.47
N LYS A 78 11.43 1.59 1.61
CA LYS A 78 11.58 2.25 2.92
C LYS A 78 10.32 2.13 3.78
N MET A 79 9.14 2.11 3.15
CA MET A 79 7.89 1.88 3.85
C MET A 79 7.83 0.44 4.39
N ILE A 80 8.25 -0.56 3.59
CA ILE A 80 8.37 -1.95 4.03
C ILE A 80 9.36 -2.07 5.19
N GLU A 81 10.50 -1.38 5.16
CA GLU A 81 11.42 -1.32 6.31
C GLU A 81 10.75 -0.74 7.57
N THR A 82 9.90 0.28 7.41
CA THR A 82 9.14 0.86 8.52
C THR A 82 8.11 -0.11 9.09
N LEU A 83 7.45 -0.89 8.23
CA LEU A 83 6.54 -1.97 8.62
C LEU A 83 7.27 -3.04 9.43
N LEU A 84 8.42 -3.53 8.95
CA LEU A 84 9.24 -4.53 9.65
C LEU A 84 9.56 -4.09 11.09
N HIS A 85 9.97 -2.84 11.27
CA HIS A 85 10.22 -2.27 12.59
C HIS A 85 8.96 -2.23 13.48
N LYS A 86 7.80 -1.85 12.92
CA LYS A 86 6.53 -1.83 13.67
C LYS A 86 6.09 -3.22 14.10
N VAL A 87 6.19 -4.21 13.22
CA VAL A 87 5.84 -5.61 13.54
C VAL A 87 6.74 -6.14 14.65
N THR A 88 8.06 -5.92 14.55
CA THR A 88 9.04 -6.31 15.59
C THR A 88 8.68 -5.73 16.96
N ALA A 89 8.31 -4.44 17.00
CA ALA A 89 7.90 -3.78 18.23
C ALA A 89 6.58 -4.35 18.81
N LEU A 90 5.62 -4.68 17.94
CA LEU A 90 4.33 -5.26 18.35
C LEU A 90 4.49 -6.69 18.88
N LEU A 91 5.37 -7.49 18.26
CA LEU A 91 5.71 -8.86 18.68
C LEU A 91 6.65 -8.89 19.90
N GLN A 92 7.34 -7.79 20.21
CA GLN A 92 8.34 -7.70 21.29
C GLN A 92 9.50 -8.70 21.14
N ARG A 93 9.80 -9.08 19.90
CA ARG A 93 10.94 -9.93 19.54
C ARG A 93 11.41 -9.61 18.11
N PRO A 94 12.66 -9.95 17.75
CA PRO A 94 13.10 -9.93 16.36
C PRO A 94 12.26 -10.88 15.49
N LEU A 95 12.15 -10.53 14.21
CA LEU A 95 11.63 -11.42 13.17
C LEU A 95 12.68 -12.46 12.78
N ALA A 96 12.25 -13.68 12.48
CA ALA A 96 13.06 -14.67 11.80
C ALA A 96 13.23 -14.30 10.32
N ASP A 97 14.31 -14.79 9.68
CA ASP A 97 14.63 -14.49 8.27
C ASP A 97 13.46 -14.80 7.32
N GLU A 98 12.73 -15.89 7.57
CA GLU A 98 11.56 -16.27 6.78
C GLU A 98 10.40 -15.27 6.94
N GLU A 99 10.13 -14.81 8.17
CA GLU A 99 9.08 -13.83 8.45
C GLU A 99 9.41 -12.47 7.79
N GLU A 100 10.68 -12.06 7.84
CA GLU A 100 11.14 -10.85 7.15
C GLU A 100 11.02 -11.00 5.64
N GLY A 101 11.40 -12.16 5.08
CA GLY A 101 11.26 -12.46 3.66
C GLY A 101 9.80 -12.37 3.19
N GLN A 102 8.86 -12.91 3.96
CA GLN A 102 7.44 -12.86 3.64
C GLN A 102 6.87 -11.43 3.74
N LEU A 103 7.24 -10.65 4.76
CA LEU A 103 6.81 -9.25 4.87
C LEU A 103 7.34 -8.39 3.72
N ARG A 104 8.56 -8.66 3.24
CA ARG A 104 9.12 -8.00 2.05
C ARG A 104 8.44 -8.39 0.74
N ALA A 105 7.76 -9.53 0.71
CA ALA A 105 7.02 -10.01 -0.45
C ALA A 105 5.59 -9.46 -0.54
N ILE A 106 5.13 -8.67 0.45
CA ILE A 106 3.80 -8.04 0.40
C ILE A 106 3.73 -7.09 -0.81
N ALA A 107 2.77 -7.37 -1.69
CA ALA A 107 2.61 -6.63 -2.93
C ALA A 107 2.00 -5.24 -2.73
N TRP A 108 1.14 -5.07 -1.73
CA TRP A 108 0.29 -3.88 -1.56
C TRP A 108 0.36 -3.29 -0.15
N VAL A 109 0.40 -1.95 -0.08
CA VAL A 109 0.34 -1.19 1.19
C VAL A 109 -0.86 -1.59 2.05
N ALA A 110 -2.03 -1.78 1.43
CA ALA A 110 -3.25 -2.13 2.16
C ALA A 110 -3.07 -3.41 2.99
N ASP A 111 -2.40 -4.41 2.43
CA ASP A 111 -2.22 -5.71 3.08
C ASP A 111 -1.18 -5.60 4.21
N ALA A 112 -0.11 -4.83 4.00
CA ALA A 112 0.84 -4.48 5.05
C ALA A 112 0.17 -3.76 6.24
N MET A 113 -0.70 -2.80 5.94
CA MET A 113 -1.45 -2.06 6.98
C MET A 113 -2.46 -2.96 7.69
N HIS A 114 -3.09 -3.88 6.96
CA HIS A 114 -4.01 -4.84 7.55
C HIS A 114 -3.32 -5.68 8.63
N ILE A 115 -2.11 -6.16 8.36
CA ILE A 115 -1.31 -6.91 9.34
C ILE A 115 -1.05 -6.06 10.59
N ILE A 116 -0.59 -4.82 10.43
CA ILE A 116 -0.36 -3.92 11.57
C ILE A 116 -1.64 -3.72 12.39
N GLU A 117 -2.76 -3.40 11.74
CA GLU A 117 -4.02 -3.12 12.41
C GLU A 117 -4.52 -4.33 13.20
N GLN A 118 -4.45 -5.54 12.63
CA GLN A 118 -4.82 -6.76 13.35
C GLN A 118 -3.91 -6.99 14.57
N LEU A 119 -2.60 -6.78 14.45
CA LEU A 119 -1.67 -6.95 15.56
C LEU A 119 -1.90 -5.93 16.69
N ILE A 120 -2.20 -4.67 16.35
CA ILE A 120 -2.52 -3.63 17.35
C ILE A 120 -3.74 -4.04 18.18
N ASP A 121 -4.79 -4.52 17.52
CA ASP A 121 -6.06 -4.92 18.16
C ASP A 121 -5.94 -6.26 18.91
N THR A 122 -4.87 -7.03 18.68
CA THR A 122 -4.65 -8.35 19.27
C THR A 122 -3.96 -8.24 20.65
N PRO A 123 -4.43 -8.98 21.69
CA PRO A 123 -3.75 -9.11 22.97
C PRO A 123 -2.28 -9.53 22.83
N GLN A 124 -1.39 -8.97 23.65
CA GLN A 124 0.06 -9.15 23.51
C GLN A 124 0.50 -10.61 23.45
N ASP A 125 -0.11 -11.47 24.26
CA ASP A 125 0.18 -12.91 24.37
C ASP A 125 -0.32 -13.75 23.19
N GLN A 126 -1.09 -13.15 22.27
CA GLN A 126 -1.68 -13.82 21.11
C GLN A 126 -1.10 -13.33 19.78
N ARG A 127 -0.30 -12.27 19.78
CA ARG A 127 0.17 -11.61 18.54
C ARG A 127 1.02 -12.50 17.66
N ASP A 128 1.87 -13.36 18.23
CA ASP A 128 2.66 -14.31 17.44
C ASP A 128 1.77 -15.28 16.65
N ILE A 129 0.71 -15.78 17.28
CA ILE A 129 -0.24 -16.71 16.65
C ILE A 129 -0.98 -16.02 15.50
N VAL A 130 -1.50 -14.82 15.76
CA VAL A 130 -2.21 -14.03 14.74
C VAL A 130 -1.28 -13.62 13.61
N PHE A 131 -0.05 -13.19 13.91
CA PHE A 131 0.95 -12.87 12.90
C PHE A 131 1.20 -14.06 11.98
N TYR A 132 1.47 -15.24 12.53
CA TYR A 132 1.70 -16.44 11.73
C TYR A 132 0.50 -16.80 10.82
N GLN A 133 -0.72 -16.66 11.33
CA GLN A 133 -1.95 -16.87 10.54
C GLN A 133 -2.06 -15.87 9.39
N LEU A 134 -1.77 -14.59 9.63
CA LEU A 134 -1.84 -13.55 8.60
C LEU A 134 -0.76 -13.69 7.52
N MET A 135 0.37 -14.32 7.82
CA MET A 135 1.47 -14.52 6.85
C MET A 135 1.33 -15.80 6.00
N THR A 136 0.42 -16.72 6.36
CA THR A 136 0.29 -18.05 5.73
C THR A 136 -1.00 -18.24 4.90
N HIS A 137 -1.80 -17.18 4.75
CA HIS A 137 -3.04 -17.13 3.97
C HIS A 137 -2.93 -16.11 2.82
#